data_AF-A0A806JY28-F1
#
_entry.id   AF-A0A806JY28-F1
#
_cell.length_a   1.000
_cell.length_b   1.000
_cell.length_c   1.000
_cell.angle_alpha   90.00
_cell.angle_beta   90.00
_cell.angle_gamma   90.00
#
_symmetry.space_group_name_H-M   'P 1'
#
loop_
_entity.id
_entity.type
_entity.pdbx_description
1 polymer ?
#
loop_
_entity_poly.entity_id
_entity_poly.type
_entity_poly.pdbx_seq_one_letter_code
_entity_poly.pdbx_strand_id
1 'polypeptide(L)'
;MLHTAAYEGYNNIAKVLVSMGANVNSRDNDGLTAIDFAIGNVNFDIVELLLPYVSDINAKEKHNLTLLHKAAFSKKMAGGRNSDKNIEVAKLLISKGADINAQNSHKATPLDMAKQAGDTAMIQYLSDVIAEKQKAEIDEILEKYADALRDNPNDAKAYKSRGFEFYGKGYFDQAIEDSERAIEICTQSIQLNPDDIELYMDRGLAYTQKAEVIRLKNNNRTPMQEDDKAIEDFSHVIKLSPDDALAYRFRGMAYSVKMEYEKAIADHSEAIKLKPDYLDYWFRASACRELGQNEQAKRDLEKVLDLNPDNNEIISLAKNMLNEINKEEQERQEQERRQKERARQVKLKKIKIIVTSSLIAAAIITVAGLIAYHSQENSVVISHGVTAIKDGGFSRKRLVDVDIPDGVITIGNRAFRKNKLSSIDIPDSVTSIGESAFAENRLTSITIGSNVAFTDGAFDNGFENAYAVNGMGAGTYTRPNTKKNSVWTVWYDNFRYRNNEGNITITGYNGGGGELEIPDEINENPVTAIGENVFRNKQITSVAIGNSVSSIGANAFAGNQITSIRIPANVTLGSSGDDGILGRGTGFNGAYGNNGRRAGMYTRPNTNSTQWTRR
;
A
#
# COMPACT_ATOMS: atom_id res chain seq x y z
N MET A 1 -1.10 55.06 30.82
CA MET A 1 -1.49 56.46 30.55
C MET A 1 -1.95 56.65 29.12
N LEU A 2 -1.13 56.39 28.10
CA LEU A 2 -1.57 56.53 26.70
C LEU A 2 -2.72 55.57 26.34
N HIS A 3 -2.69 54.31 26.80
CA HIS A 3 -3.82 53.37 26.68
C HIS A 3 -5.11 53.93 27.28
N THR A 4 -5.04 54.49 28.49
CA THR A 4 -6.19 55.08 29.18
C THR A 4 -6.74 56.31 28.44
N ALA A 5 -5.86 57.20 27.97
CA ALA A 5 -6.26 58.36 27.19
C ALA A 5 -6.93 57.96 25.87
N ALA A 6 -6.45 56.87 25.24
CA ALA A 6 -7.03 56.33 24.02
C ALA A 6 -8.38 55.64 24.24
N TYR A 7 -8.54 54.93 25.35
CA TYR A 7 -9.80 54.29 25.75
C TYR A 7 -10.89 55.34 26.05
N GLU A 8 -10.58 56.32 26.89
CA GLU A 8 -11.52 57.36 27.34
C GLU A 8 -11.79 58.45 26.29
N GLY A 9 -11.05 58.48 25.18
CA GLY A 9 -11.21 59.49 24.13
C GLY A 9 -10.65 60.87 24.50
N TYR A 10 -9.64 60.92 25.37
CA TYR A 10 -9.01 62.18 25.79
C TYR A 10 -7.99 62.69 24.77
N ASN A 11 -8.49 63.22 23.64
CA ASN A 11 -7.70 63.69 22.50
C ASN A 11 -6.51 64.60 22.90
N ASN A 12 -6.75 65.61 23.73
CA ASN A 12 -5.70 66.54 24.15
C ASN A 12 -4.62 65.86 25.02
N ILE A 13 -5.02 64.92 25.89
CA ILE A 13 -4.08 64.17 26.73
C ILE A 13 -3.27 63.22 25.86
N ALA A 14 -3.91 62.49 24.94
CA ALA A 14 -3.21 61.62 24.00
C ALA A 14 -2.18 62.39 23.17
N LYS A 15 -2.54 63.58 22.67
CA LYS A 15 -1.64 64.45 21.89
C LYS A 15 -0.42 64.92 22.68
N VAL A 16 -0.61 65.31 23.95
CA VAL A 16 0.49 65.68 24.86
C VAL A 16 1.37 64.47 25.19
N LEU A 17 0.78 63.31 25.45
CA LEU A 17 1.55 62.10 25.74
C LEU A 17 2.44 61.68 24.56
N VAL A 18 1.90 61.71 23.34
CA VAL A 18 2.68 61.42 22.12
C VAL A 18 3.78 62.45 21.92
N SER A 19 3.51 63.75 22.12
CA SER A 19 4.55 64.79 21.99
C SER A 19 5.64 64.72 23.06
N MET A 20 5.34 64.14 24.23
CA MET A 20 6.31 63.83 25.28
C MET A 20 7.08 62.52 25.04
N GLY A 21 6.88 61.86 23.90
CA GLY A 21 7.59 60.64 23.52
C GLY A 21 7.00 59.35 24.13
N ALA A 22 5.72 59.33 24.48
CA ALA A 22 5.06 58.09 24.88
C ALA A 22 5.15 57.04 23.76
N ASN A 23 5.63 55.84 24.09
CA ASN A 23 5.72 54.75 23.13
C ASN A 23 4.32 54.25 22.73
N VAL A 24 3.93 54.55 21.48
CA VAL A 24 2.64 54.18 20.88
C VAL A 24 2.47 52.66 20.73
N ASN A 25 3.57 51.93 20.54
CA ASN A 25 3.59 50.49 20.30
C ASN A 25 3.70 49.66 21.59
N SER A 26 3.67 50.30 22.77
CA SER A 26 3.66 49.58 24.05
C SER A 26 2.40 48.71 24.16
N ARG A 27 2.60 47.43 24.50
CA ARG A 27 1.53 46.45 24.66
C ARG A 27 1.18 46.24 26.14
N ASP A 28 -0.11 46.05 26.42
CA ASP A 28 -0.58 45.59 27.73
C ASP A 28 -0.51 44.05 27.86
N ASN A 29 -1.09 43.51 28.93
CA ASN A 29 -1.07 42.07 29.21
C ASN A 29 -1.87 41.21 28.21
N ASP A 30 -2.77 41.81 27.43
CA ASP A 30 -3.51 41.15 26.36
C ASP A 30 -2.90 41.41 24.98
N GLY A 31 -1.74 42.09 24.93
CA GLY A 31 -1.03 42.42 23.70
C GLY A 31 -1.59 43.65 22.99
N LEU A 32 -2.47 44.43 23.63
CA LEU A 32 -3.14 45.59 23.07
C LEU A 32 -2.29 46.85 23.20
N THR A 33 -2.25 47.63 22.12
CA THR A 33 -1.63 48.94 22.03
C THR A 33 -2.63 50.05 22.31
N ALA A 34 -2.16 51.29 22.44
CA ALA A 34 -3.06 52.42 22.63
C ALA A 34 -4.05 52.59 21.45
N ILE A 35 -3.64 52.27 20.22
CA ILE A 35 -4.53 52.37 19.05
C ILE A 35 -5.63 51.32 19.07
N ASP A 36 -5.40 50.12 19.64
CA ASP A 36 -6.45 49.10 19.80
C ASP A 36 -7.64 49.62 20.64
N PHE A 37 -7.34 50.33 21.73
CA PHE A 37 -8.37 50.93 22.59
C PHE A 37 -9.10 52.10 21.92
N ALA A 38 -8.38 52.90 21.13
CA ALA A 38 -8.98 53.98 20.34
C ALA A 38 -9.95 53.43 19.30
N ILE A 39 -9.59 52.34 18.60
CA ILE A 39 -10.45 51.68 17.61
C ILE A 39 -11.69 51.06 18.28
N GLY A 40 -11.52 50.35 19.40
CA GLY A 40 -12.64 49.72 20.12
C GLY A 40 -13.71 50.70 20.60
N ASN A 41 -13.31 51.93 20.95
CA ASN A 41 -14.22 53.00 21.37
C ASN A 41 -14.58 53.98 20.23
N VAL A 42 -14.15 53.70 18.99
CA VAL A 42 -14.45 54.53 17.80
C VAL A 42 -13.94 55.98 17.96
N ASN A 43 -12.80 56.15 18.64
CA ASN A 43 -12.13 57.44 18.84
C ASN A 43 -11.25 57.78 17.62
N PHE A 44 -11.89 58.15 16.50
CA PHE A 44 -11.23 58.44 15.22
C PHE A 44 -10.04 59.39 15.36
N ASP A 45 -10.19 60.50 16.10
CA ASP A 45 -9.13 61.52 16.24
C ASP A 45 -7.87 60.96 16.91
N ILE A 46 -8.03 60.00 17.84
CA ILE A 46 -6.90 59.33 18.48
C ILE A 46 -6.31 58.27 17.54
N VAL A 47 -7.15 57.56 16.78
CA VAL A 47 -6.66 56.64 15.74
C VAL A 47 -5.79 57.41 14.73
N GLU A 48 -6.26 58.54 14.22
CA GLU A 48 -5.52 59.40 13.29
C GLU A 48 -4.21 59.92 13.90
N LEU A 49 -4.24 60.33 15.18
CA LEU A 49 -3.05 60.78 15.90
C LEU A 49 -1.98 59.68 16.05
N LEU A 50 -2.40 58.44 16.36
CA LEU A 50 -1.50 57.34 16.70
C LEU A 50 -1.00 56.57 15.48
N LEU A 51 -1.82 56.46 14.43
CA LEU A 51 -1.56 55.61 13.27
C LEU A 51 -0.20 55.84 12.60
N PRO A 52 0.32 57.08 12.44
CA PRO A 52 1.64 57.32 11.85
C PRO A 52 2.80 56.68 12.62
N TYR A 53 2.61 56.34 13.90
CA TYR A 53 3.63 55.77 14.78
C TYR A 53 3.48 54.26 14.99
N VAL A 54 2.47 53.62 14.37
CA VAL A 54 2.24 52.17 14.46
C VAL A 54 3.31 51.44 13.65
N SER A 55 4.09 50.57 14.31
CA SER A 55 5.23 49.88 13.68
C SER A 55 4.82 48.75 12.73
N ASP A 56 3.66 48.13 12.97
CA ASP A 56 3.11 47.07 12.13
C ASP A 56 1.57 47.14 12.14
N ILE A 57 0.99 47.53 11.01
CA ILE A 57 -0.46 47.68 10.80
C ILE A 57 -1.21 46.34 10.88
N ASN A 58 -0.51 45.24 10.64
CA ASN A 58 -1.03 43.87 10.60
C ASN A 58 -0.64 43.07 11.85
N ALA A 59 -0.11 43.75 12.87
CA ALA A 59 0.25 43.14 14.12
C ALA A 59 -0.94 42.41 14.74
N LYS A 60 -0.72 41.14 15.10
CA LYS A 60 -1.72 40.27 15.72
C LYS A 60 -1.65 40.39 17.24
N GLU A 61 -2.79 40.54 17.89
CA GLU A 61 -2.93 40.48 19.34
C GLU A 61 -3.43 39.10 19.81
N LYS A 62 -3.81 38.98 21.08
CA LYS A 62 -4.34 37.75 21.66
C LYS A 62 -5.64 37.33 20.96
N HIS A 63 -5.65 36.14 20.35
CA HIS A 63 -6.67 35.64 19.40
C HIS A 63 -6.43 35.98 17.92
N ASN A 64 -5.22 36.46 17.58
CA ASN A 64 -4.81 36.77 16.21
C ASN A 64 -5.66 37.87 15.54
N LEU A 65 -6.30 38.77 16.29
CA LEU A 65 -7.02 39.89 15.68
C LEU A 65 -6.01 40.95 15.21
N THR A 66 -6.36 41.61 14.11
CA THR A 66 -5.66 42.79 13.60
C THR A 66 -6.46 44.05 13.93
N LEU A 67 -5.86 45.23 13.73
CA LEU A 67 -6.56 46.50 13.87
C LEU A 67 -7.83 46.57 13.00
N LEU A 68 -7.77 45.98 11.79
CA LEU A 68 -8.92 45.96 10.88
C LEU A 68 -10.06 45.06 11.37
N HIS A 69 -9.77 43.93 12.03
CA HIS A 69 -10.80 43.12 12.70
C HIS A 69 -11.51 43.92 13.80
N LYS A 70 -10.73 44.65 14.62
CA LYS A 70 -11.30 45.49 15.70
C LYS A 70 -12.15 46.61 15.12
N ALA A 71 -11.70 47.27 14.06
CA ALA A 71 -12.46 48.30 13.36
C ALA A 71 -13.79 47.75 12.83
N ALA A 72 -13.77 46.57 12.21
CA ALA A 72 -14.95 45.90 11.69
C ALA A 72 -15.95 45.47 12.77
N PHE A 73 -15.52 45.21 14.00
CA PHE A 73 -16.39 44.83 15.12
C PHE A 73 -16.75 46.00 16.08
N SER A 74 -16.06 47.14 15.96
CA SER A 74 -16.12 48.26 16.91
C SER A 74 -17.53 48.84 17.14
N LYS A 75 -18.40 48.85 16.11
CA LYS A 75 -19.79 49.32 16.25
C LYS A 75 -20.56 48.55 17.33
N LYS A 76 -20.31 47.25 17.44
CA LYS A 76 -20.91 46.38 18.47
C LYS A 76 -20.29 46.63 19.85
N MET A 77 -18.98 46.94 19.91
CA MET A 77 -18.30 47.27 21.16
C MET A 77 -18.77 48.63 21.73
N ALA A 78 -19.02 49.61 20.87
CA ALA A 78 -19.40 50.98 21.25
C ALA A 78 -20.92 51.19 21.47
N GLY A 79 -21.72 50.12 21.47
CA GLY A 79 -23.17 50.21 21.69
C GLY A 79 -23.92 51.03 20.63
N GLY A 80 -23.41 51.08 19.39
CA GLY A 80 -24.04 51.78 18.26
C GLY A 80 -23.78 53.29 18.15
N ARG A 81 -22.96 53.89 19.02
CA ARG A 81 -22.57 55.31 18.90
C ARG A 81 -21.49 55.47 17.81
N ASN A 82 -21.53 56.58 17.07
CA ASN A 82 -20.50 56.97 16.07
C ASN A 82 -20.25 55.97 14.92
N SER A 83 -21.30 55.32 14.39
CA SER A 83 -21.21 54.31 13.32
C SER A 83 -20.66 54.77 11.97
N ASP A 84 -20.39 56.06 11.78
CA ASP A 84 -19.76 56.55 10.55
C ASP A 84 -18.24 56.59 10.70
N LYS A 85 -17.77 56.79 11.94
CA LYS A 85 -16.34 56.94 12.26
C LYS A 85 -15.57 55.62 12.22
N ASN A 86 -16.22 54.48 12.50
CA ASN A 86 -15.56 53.17 12.40
C ASN A 86 -15.23 52.80 10.94
N ILE A 87 -16.08 53.19 9.97
CA ILE A 87 -15.81 53.02 8.54
C ILE A 87 -14.62 53.89 8.13
N GLU A 88 -14.54 55.13 8.59
CA GLU A 88 -13.38 56.00 8.32
C GLU A 88 -12.08 55.42 8.91
N VAL A 89 -12.14 54.80 10.09
CA VAL A 89 -11.01 54.03 10.64
C VAL A 89 -10.63 52.87 9.70
N ALA A 90 -11.60 52.07 9.24
CA ALA A 90 -11.30 50.95 8.33
C ALA A 90 -10.71 51.42 6.99
N LYS A 91 -11.24 52.49 6.40
CA LYS A 91 -10.67 53.15 5.21
C LYS A 91 -9.22 53.54 5.42
N LEU A 92 -8.94 54.21 6.54
CA LEU A 92 -7.61 54.66 6.87
C LEU A 92 -6.64 53.48 7.07
N LEU A 93 -7.05 52.43 7.80
CA LEU A 93 -6.23 51.23 7.99
C LEU A 93 -5.91 50.54 6.65
N ILE A 94 -6.90 50.36 5.78
CA ILE A 94 -6.70 49.75 4.45
C ILE A 94 -5.75 50.62 3.60
N SER A 95 -5.89 51.94 3.64
CA SER A 95 -4.96 52.86 2.95
C SER A 95 -3.51 52.77 3.43
N LYS A 96 -3.29 52.25 4.65
CA LYS A 96 -1.97 52.00 5.24
C LYS A 96 -1.48 50.57 5.09
N GLY A 97 -2.15 49.75 4.28
CA GLY A 97 -1.73 48.38 3.99
C GLY A 97 -2.23 47.34 5.00
N ALA A 98 -3.33 47.61 5.70
CA ALA A 98 -4.01 46.57 6.47
C ALA A 98 -4.48 45.44 5.54
N ASP A 99 -4.18 44.20 5.92
CA ASP A 99 -4.60 43.00 5.21
C ASP A 99 -6.11 42.77 5.40
N ILE A 100 -6.85 42.96 4.32
CA ILE A 100 -8.31 42.85 4.27
C ILE A 100 -8.80 41.41 4.44
N ASN A 101 -7.94 40.42 4.17
CA ASN A 101 -8.24 39.00 4.24
C ASN A 101 -7.58 38.32 5.44
N ALA A 102 -6.99 39.08 6.36
CA ALA A 102 -6.34 38.55 7.54
C ALA A 102 -7.29 37.62 8.31
N GLN A 103 -6.79 36.45 8.73
CA GLN A 103 -7.57 35.49 9.51
C GLN A 103 -7.17 35.51 10.98
N ASN A 104 -8.18 35.60 11.86
CA ASN A 104 -8.00 35.44 13.30
C ASN A 104 -7.90 33.96 13.72
N SER A 105 -7.84 33.68 15.03
CA SER A 105 -7.71 32.30 15.55
C SER A 105 -8.87 31.37 15.20
N HIS A 106 -10.01 31.93 14.79
CA HIS A 106 -11.21 31.21 14.36
C HIS A 106 -11.38 31.22 12.84
N LYS A 107 -10.35 31.63 12.09
CA LYS A 107 -10.39 31.84 10.63
C LYS A 107 -11.38 32.89 10.15
N ALA A 108 -11.92 33.70 11.04
CA ALA A 108 -12.82 34.79 10.66
C ALA A 108 -12.00 35.97 10.14
N THR A 109 -12.48 36.57 9.05
CA THR A 109 -11.91 37.77 8.42
C THR A 109 -12.50 39.06 9.02
N PRO A 110 -11.94 40.25 8.71
CA PRO A 110 -12.59 41.51 9.04
C PRO A 110 -14.02 41.63 8.49
N LEU A 111 -14.29 41.11 7.29
CA LEU A 111 -15.65 41.10 6.74
C LEU A 111 -16.60 40.21 7.58
N ASP A 112 -16.12 39.07 8.08
CA ASP A 112 -16.91 38.19 8.95
C ASP A 112 -17.18 38.84 10.32
N MET A 113 -16.22 39.60 10.85
CA MET A 113 -16.43 40.43 12.05
C MET A 113 -17.50 41.49 11.82
N ALA A 114 -17.50 42.18 10.68
CA ALA A 114 -18.54 43.15 10.32
C ALA A 114 -19.93 42.50 10.22
N LYS A 115 -20.01 41.29 9.61
CA LYS A 115 -21.24 40.48 9.57
C LYS A 115 -21.72 40.09 10.97
N GLN A 116 -20.82 39.64 11.84
CA GLN A 116 -21.15 39.28 13.23
C GLN A 116 -21.59 40.49 14.07
N ALA A 117 -21.07 41.67 13.75
CA ALA A 117 -21.48 42.94 14.34
C ALA A 117 -22.82 43.45 13.79
N GLY A 118 -23.31 42.92 12.67
CA GLY A 118 -24.51 43.42 11.98
C GLY A 118 -24.29 44.80 11.36
N ASP A 119 -23.05 45.15 11.00
CA ASP A 119 -22.72 46.48 10.49
C ASP A 119 -22.83 46.55 8.96
N THR A 120 -24.04 46.73 8.44
CA THR A 120 -24.32 46.71 7.00
C THR A 120 -23.45 47.65 6.17
N ALA A 121 -23.14 48.85 6.68
CA ALA A 121 -22.31 49.81 5.95
C ALA A 121 -20.83 49.39 5.87
N MET A 122 -20.29 48.81 6.95
CA MET A 122 -18.95 48.21 6.94
C MET A 122 -18.91 46.94 6.07
N ILE A 123 -19.96 46.11 6.11
CA ILE A 123 -20.09 44.93 5.25
C ILE A 123 -20.04 45.35 3.78
N GLN A 124 -20.81 46.37 3.40
CA GLN A 124 -20.83 46.89 2.04
C GLN A 124 -19.45 47.40 1.64
N TYR A 125 -18.86 48.30 2.44
CA TYR A 125 -17.55 48.88 2.17
C TYR A 125 -16.45 47.82 2.00
N LEU A 126 -16.33 46.87 2.94
CA LEU A 126 -15.32 45.82 2.84
C LEU A 126 -15.58 44.89 1.64
N SER A 127 -16.85 44.60 1.33
CA SER A 127 -17.19 43.81 0.14
C SER A 127 -16.81 44.53 -1.15
N ASP A 128 -17.06 45.84 -1.23
CA ASP A 128 -16.71 46.65 -2.39
C ASP A 128 -15.20 46.70 -2.60
N VAL A 129 -14.42 46.95 -1.53
CA VAL A 129 -12.95 46.96 -1.62
C VAL A 129 -12.39 45.59 -2.02
N ILE A 130 -12.97 44.49 -1.51
CA ILE A 130 -12.58 43.14 -1.93
C ILE A 130 -12.87 42.94 -3.42
N ALA A 131 -14.06 43.35 -3.89
CA ALA A 131 -14.45 43.23 -5.30
C ALA A 131 -13.56 44.10 -6.21
N GLU A 132 -13.23 45.32 -5.81
CA GLU A 132 -12.32 46.21 -6.54
C GLU A 132 -10.92 45.62 -6.66
N LYS A 133 -10.36 45.06 -5.58
CA LYS A 133 -9.06 44.38 -5.62
C LYS A 133 -9.08 43.16 -6.54
N GLN A 134 -10.10 42.32 -6.43
CA GLN A 134 -10.24 41.16 -7.32
C GLN A 134 -10.35 41.57 -8.78
N LYS A 135 -11.11 42.63 -9.06
CA LYS A 135 -11.24 43.18 -10.40
C LYS A 135 -9.89 43.69 -10.93
N ALA A 136 -9.14 44.44 -10.14
CA ALA A 136 -7.83 44.94 -10.54
C ALA A 136 -6.85 43.80 -10.87
N GLU A 137 -6.85 42.72 -10.09
CA GLU A 137 -6.02 41.54 -10.38
C GLU A 137 -6.47 40.82 -11.67
N ILE A 138 -7.78 40.72 -11.93
CA ILE A 138 -8.28 40.18 -13.20
C ILE A 138 -7.90 41.10 -14.37
N ASP A 139 -8.05 42.40 -14.23
CA ASP A 139 -7.73 43.39 -15.26
C ASP A 139 -6.24 43.34 -15.62
N GLU A 140 -5.34 43.18 -14.63
CA GLU A 140 -3.90 42.98 -14.84
C GLU A 140 -3.61 41.72 -15.68
N ILE A 141 -4.27 40.60 -15.36
CA ILE A 141 -4.14 39.35 -16.13
C ILE A 141 -4.64 39.57 -17.56
N LEU A 142 -5.80 40.20 -17.73
CA LEU A 142 -6.37 40.46 -19.05
C LEU A 142 -5.47 41.37 -19.90
N GLU A 143 -4.89 42.42 -19.31
CA GLU A 143 -3.97 43.34 -19.97
C GLU A 143 -2.70 42.62 -20.45
N LYS A 144 -2.13 41.75 -19.61
CA LYS A 144 -0.93 40.97 -19.93
C LYS A 144 -1.08 40.11 -21.20
N TYR A 145 -2.27 39.56 -21.45
CA TYR A 145 -2.55 38.73 -22.62
C TYR A 145 -3.34 39.46 -23.72
N ALA A 146 -3.64 40.76 -23.55
CA ALA A 146 -4.50 41.51 -24.44
C ALA A 146 -3.94 41.59 -25.86
N ASP A 147 -2.65 41.89 -26.00
CA ASP A 147 -2.02 42.02 -27.32
C ASP A 147 -2.01 40.68 -28.08
N ALA A 148 -1.63 39.58 -27.42
CA ALA A 148 -1.59 38.25 -28.04
C ALA A 148 -2.97 37.80 -28.56
N LEU A 149 -4.02 37.98 -27.75
CA LEU A 149 -5.37 37.56 -28.10
C LEU A 149 -6.09 38.55 -29.03
N ARG A 150 -5.66 39.81 -29.07
CA ARG A 150 -6.12 40.78 -30.07
C ARG A 150 -5.53 40.49 -31.44
N ASP A 151 -4.24 40.22 -31.49
CA ASP A 151 -3.51 39.98 -32.75
C ASP A 151 -3.84 38.59 -33.32
N ASN A 152 -4.05 37.60 -32.43
CA ASN A 152 -4.52 36.27 -32.80
C ASN A 152 -5.58 35.72 -31.81
N PRO A 153 -6.89 35.91 -32.10
CA PRO A 153 -7.98 35.38 -31.29
C PRO A 153 -8.09 33.84 -31.25
N ASN A 154 -7.31 33.15 -32.09
CA ASN A 154 -7.24 31.68 -32.12
C ASN A 154 -5.87 31.19 -31.59
N ASP A 155 -5.23 31.93 -30.71
CA ASP A 155 -4.00 31.50 -30.02
C ASP A 155 -4.35 30.62 -28.81
N ALA A 156 -4.41 29.30 -29.02
CA ALA A 156 -4.68 28.32 -27.97
C ALA A 156 -3.66 28.39 -26.82
N LYS A 157 -2.39 28.71 -27.12
CA LYS A 157 -1.32 28.80 -26.13
C LYS A 157 -1.54 30.00 -25.22
N ALA A 158 -1.93 31.15 -25.76
CA ALA A 158 -2.27 32.34 -24.97
C ALA A 158 -3.44 32.08 -24.00
N TYR A 159 -4.50 31.42 -24.47
CA TYR A 159 -5.62 31.00 -23.62
C TYR A 159 -5.18 30.05 -22.50
N LYS A 160 -4.41 28.99 -22.83
CA LYS A 160 -3.87 28.07 -21.84
C LYS A 160 -3.04 28.79 -20.77
N SER A 161 -2.10 29.65 -21.20
CA SER A 161 -1.24 30.42 -20.29
C SER A 161 -2.04 31.35 -19.39
N ARG A 162 -3.03 32.07 -19.95
CA ARG A 162 -3.91 32.94 -19.16
C ARG A 162 -4.77 32.15 -18.17
N GLY A 163 -5.29 30.99 -18.58
CA GLY A 163 -5.99 30.07 -17.71
C GLY A 163 -5.15 29.58 -16.53
N PHE A 164 -3.83 29.37 -16.72
CA PHE A 164 -2.93 28.96 -15.63
C PHE A 164 -2.74 30.09 -14.61
N GLU A 165 -2.71 31.33 -15.08
CA GLU A 165 -2.58 32.50 -14.22
C GLU A 165 -3.87 32.77 -13.44
N PHE A 166 -5.03 32.64 -14.09
CA PHE A 166 -6.33 32.65 -13.39
C PHE A 166 -6.42 31.56 -12.34
N TYR A 167 -5.99 30.34 -12.67
CA TYR A 167 -5.93 29.23 -11.71
C TYR A 167 -5.05 29.55 -10.50
N GLY A 168 -3.82 30.02 -10.71
CA GLY A 168 -2.88 30.38 -9.63
C GLY A 168 -3.39 31.49 -8.71
N LYS A 169 -4.33 32.30 -9.20
CA LYS A 169 -5.02 33.37 -8.45
C LYS A 169 -6.38 32.96 -7.85
N GLY A 170 -6.83 31.73 -8.11
CA GLY A 170 -8.10 31.19 -7.61
C GLY A 170 -9.34 31.59 -8.43
N TYR A 171 -9.16 32.18 -9.62
CA TYR A 171 -10.23 32.52 -10.55
C TYR A 171 -10.63 31.29 -11.38
N PHE A 172 -11.23 30.30 -10.72
CA PHE A 172 -11.49 28.98 -11.32
C PHE A 172 -12.45 29.01 -12.52
N ASP A 173 -13.44 29.91 -12.54
CA ASP A 173 -14.38 30.00 -13.66
C ASP A 173 -13.68 30.48 -14.93
N GLN A 174 -12.90 31.56 -14.84
CA GLN A 174 -12.12 32.10 -15.96
C GLN A 174 -11.04 31.10 -16.43
N ALA A 175 -10.43 30.36 -15.51
CA ALA A 175 -9.48 29.31 -15.86
C ALA A 175 -10.14 28.16 -16.65
N ILE A 176 -11.38 27.79 -16.31
CA ILE A 176 -12.15 26.78 -17.05
C ILE A 176 -12.52 27.30 -18.43
N GLU A 177 -13.05 28.53 -18.54
CA GLU A 177 -13.41 29.16 -19.82
C GLU A 177 -12.22 29.21 -20.79
N ASP A 178 -11.05 29.62 -20.30
CA ASP A 178 -9.83 29.67 -21.10
C ASP A 178 -9.36 28.26 -21.54
N SER A 179 -9.47 27.27 -20.65
CA SER A 179 -9.14 25.88 -21.00
C SER A 179 -10.08 25.33 -22.08
N GLU A 180 -11.38 25.61 -21.98
CA GLU A 180 -12.38 25.21 -22.98
C GLU A 180 -12.11 25.87 -24.34
N ARG A 181 -11.75 27.15 -24.34
CA ARG A 181 -11.42 27.88 -25.56
C ARG A 181 -10.16 27.32 -26.22
N ALA A 182 -9.11 27.01 -25.45
CA ALA A 182 -7.91 26.36 -25.97
C ALA A 182 -8.22 24.99 -26.58
N ILE A 183 -9.04 24.16 -25.91
CA ILE A 183 -9.48 22.85 -26.41
C ILE A 183 -10.22 22.98 -27.74
N GLU A 184 -11.15 23.93 -27.84
CA GLU A 184 -11.92 24.18 -29.06
C GLU A 184 -11.02 24.56 -30.24
N ILE A 185 -10.13 25.52 -30.03
CA ILE A 185 -9.17 26.00 -31.05
C ILE A 185 -8.27 24.86 -31.52
N CYS A 186 -7.66 24.10 -30.59
CA CYS A 186 -6.81 22.97 -30.97
C CYS A 186 -7.62 21.90 -31.71
N THR A 187 -8.86 21.64 -31.30
CA THR A 187 -9.72 20.65 -31.98
C THR A 187 -10.03 21.03 -33.42
N GLN A 188 -10.33 22.31 -33.67
CA GLN A 188 -10.55 22.82 -35.03
C GLN A 188 -9.24 22.78 -35.84
N SER A 189 -8.12 23.14 -35.22
CA SER A 189 -6.82 23.18 -35.89
C SER A 189 -6.31 21.78 -36.26
N ILE A 190 -6.53 20.77 -35.41
CA ILE A 190 -6.19 19.37 -35.67
C ILE A 190 -6.97 18.81 -36.86
N GLN A 191 -8.22 19.25 -37.09
CA GLN A 191 -8.98 18.84 -38.27
C GLN A 191 -8.34 19.34 -39.57
N LEU A 192 -7.65 20.48 -39.53
CA LEU A 192 -6.96 21.08 -40.66
C LEU A 192 -5.54 20.52 -40.82
N ASN A 193 -4.86 20.24 -39.72
CA ASN A 193 -3.50 19.72 -39.67
C ASN A 193 -3.38 18.56 -38.66
N PRO A 194 -3.76 17.33 -39.04
CA PRO A 194 -3.82 16.20 -38.11
C PRO A 194 -2.45 15.61 -37.74
N ASP A 195 -1.37 16.02 -38.41
CA ASP A 195 -0.01 15.55 -38.12
C ASP A 195 0.75 16.51 -37.20
N ASP A 196 0.12 17.60 -36.74
CA ASP A 196 0.73 18.62 -35.90
C ASP A 196 0.76 18.20 -34.42
N ILE A 197 1.90 17.68 -33.98
CA ILE A 197 2.09 17.19 -32.62
C ILE A 197 1.89 18.28 -31.55
N GLU A 198 2.19 19.54 -31.85
CA GLU A 198 2.07 20.63 -30.86
C GLU A 198 0.61 20.88 -30.50
N LEU A 199 -0.31 20.75 -31.46
CA LEU A 199 -1.74 20.91 -31.22
C LEU A 199 -2.31 19.83 -30.29
N TYR A 200 -1.86 18.58 -30.45
CA TYR A 200 -2.25 17.50 -29.54
C TYR A 200 -1.66 17.73 -28.15
N MET A 201 -0.40 18.14 -28.06
CA MET A 201 0.24 18.47 -26.78
C MET A 201 -0.51 19.58 -26.05
N ASP A 202 -0.83 20.67 -26.74
CA ASP A 202 -1.54 21.81 -26.16
C ASP A 202 -2.97 21.46 -25.76
N ARG A 203 -3.69 20.65 -26.55
CA ARG A 203 -5.03 20.19 -26.21
C ARG A 203 -5.02 19.25 -25.00
N GLY A 204 -4.06 18.33 -24.94
CA GLY A 204 -3.87 17.43 -23.81
C GLY A 204 -3.63 18.19 -22.50
N LEU A 205 -2.77 19.22 -22.54
CA LEU A 205 -2.51 20.10 -21.40
C LEU A 205 -3.77 20.87 -20.97
N ALA A 206 -4.53 21.40 -21.92
CA ALA A 206 -5.78 22.12 -21.63
C ALA A 206 -6.85 21.20 -21.00
N TYR A 207 -6.94 19.94 -21.45
CA TYR A 207 -7.79 18.93 -20.79
C TYR A 207 -7.35 18.65 -19.35
N THR A 208 -6.05 18.44 -19.11
CA THR A 208 -5.51 18.23 -17.77
C THR A 208 -5.82 19.41 -16.85
N GLN A 209 -5.57 20.63 -17.32
CA GLN A 209 -5.84 21.86 -16.58
C GLN A 209 -7.32 22.00 -16.23
N LYS A 210 -8.22 21.85 -17.21
CA LYS A 210 -9.67 21.89 -16.99
C LYS A 210 -10.11 20.89 -15.91
N ALA A 211 -9.64 19.65 -16.01
CA ALA A 211 -9.98 18.58 -15.08
C ALA A 211 -9.49 18.90 -13.65
N GLU A 212 -8.26 19.40 -13.51
CA GLU A 212 -7.68 19.80 -12.23
C GLU A 212 -8.46 20.95 -11.58
N VAL A 213 -8.76 22.00 -12.33
CA VAL A 213 -9.50 23.17 -11.83
C VAL A 213 -10.91 22.76 -11.37
N ILE A 214 -11.61 21.91 -12.12
CA ILE A 214 -12.95 21.42 -11.74
C ILE A 214 -12.88 20.58 -10.46
N ARG A 215 -11.88 19.68 -10.34
CA ARG A 215 -11.66 18.88 -9.13
C ARG A 215 -11.45 19.74 -7.90
N LEU A 216 -10.60 20.76 -8.01
CA LEU A 216 -10.31 21.69 -6.91
C LEU A 216 -11.53 22.54 -6.54
N LYS A 217 -12.23 23.10 -7.53
CA LYS A 217 -13.47 23.86 -7.32
C LYS A 217 -14.54 23.03 -6.61
N ASN A 218 -14.66 21.75 -6.94
CA ASN A 218 -15.66 20.84 -6.36
C ASN A 218 -15.17 20.08 -5.12
N ASN A 219 -13.91 20.26 -4.72
CA ASN A 219 -13.25 19.51 -3.65
C ASN A 219 -13.41 17.99 -3.80
N ASN A 220 -13.27 17.48 -5.02
CA ASN A 220 -13.34 16.05 -5.35
C ASN A 220 -12.10 15.61 -6.15
N ARG A 221 -11.78 14.31 -6.09
CA ARG A 221 -10.61 13.73 -6.79
C ARG A 221 -10.99 12.62 -7.78
N THR A 222 -12.24 12.63 -8.23
CA THR A 222 -12.73 11.60 -9.13
C THR A 222 -12.13 11.79 -10.53
N PRO A 223 -11.67 10.71 -11.19
CA PRO A 223 -11.30 10.75 -12.60
C PRO A 223 -12.43 11.31 -13.46
N MET A 224 -12.07 12.09 -14.46
CA MET A 224 -12.99 12.76 -15.38
C MET A 224 -12.74 12.29 -16.82
N GLN A 225 -13.73 12.53 -17.70
CA GLN A 225 -13.60 12.22 -19.12
C GLN A 225 -12.43 13.00 -19.78
N GLU A 226 -12.15 14.20 -19.29
CA GLU A 226 -11.02 15.02 -19.70
C GLU A 226 -9.67 14.33 -19.44
N ASP A 227 -9.54 13.52 -18.38
CA ASP A 227 -8.29 12.78 -18.13
C ASP A 227 -8.06 11.72 -19.22
N ASP A 228 -9.11 11.04 -19.68
CA ASP A 228 -9.04 10.10 -20.81
C ASP A 228 -8.67 10.79 -22.12
N LYS A 229 -9.21 12.00 -22.34
CA LYS A 229 -8.90 12.81 -23.52
C LYS A 229 -7.46 13.31 -23.51
N ALA A 230 -6.95 13.72 -22.35
CA ALA A 230 -5.55 14.08 -22.19
C ALA A 230 -4.62 12.87 -22.48
N ILE A 231 -4.96 11.68 -21.96
CA ILE A 231 -4.19 10.45 -22.22
C ILE A 231 -4.17 10.11 -23.71
N GLU A 232 -5.32 10.25 -24.40
CA GLU A 232 -5.44 10.04 -25.85
C GLU A 232 -4.49 10.97 -26.63
N ASP A 233 -4.52 12.27 -26.32
CA ASP A 233 -3.70 13.29 -26.98
C ASP A 233 -2.20 13.08 -26.71
N PHE A 234 -1.78 12.87 -25.45
CA PHE A 234 -0.37 12.60 -25.15
C PHE A 234 0.13 11.28 -25.75
N SER A 235 -0.74 10.27 -25.83
CA SER A 235 -0.41 9.02 -26.53
C SER A 235 -0.21 9.24 -28.04
N HIS A 236 -0.95 10.17 -28.63
CA HIS A 236 -0.77 10.55 -30.02
C HIS A 236 0.58 11.25 -30.22
N VAL A 237 0.93 12.19 -29.34
CA VAL A 237 2.26 12.85 -29.35
C VAL A 237 3.38 11.81 -29.26
N ILE A 238 3.33 10.88 -28.29
CA ILE A 238 4.34 9.83 -28.11
C ILE A 238 4.45 8.92 -29.35
N LYS A 239 3.33 8.67 -30.04
CA LYS A 239 3.34 7.85 -31.26
C LYS A 239 4.11 8.53 -32.40
N LEU A 240 4.03 9.86 -32.49
CA LEU A 240 4.68 10.65 -33.54
C LEU A 240 6.09 11.11 -33.14
N SER A 241 6.34 11.37 -31.86
CA SER A 241 7.62 11.75 -31.27
C SER A 241 7.90 10.92 -30.01
N PRO A 242 8.46 9.70 -30.15
CA PRO A 242 8.74 8.81 -29.01
C PRO A 242 9.83 9.31 -28.05
N ASP A 243 10.52 10.39 -28.40
CA ASP A 243 11.55 11.06 -27.61
C ASP A 243 11.04 12.29 -26.84
N ASP A 244 9.74 12.60 -26.92
CA ASP A 244 9.13 13.70 -26.17
C ASP A 244 8.91 13.32 -24.69
N ALA A 245 9.88 13.69 -23.85
CA ALA A 245 9.82 13.46 -22.41
C ALA A 245 8.62 14.11 -21.72
N LEU A 246 8.12 15.25 -22.22
CA LEU A 246 6.99 15.95 -21.61
C LEU A 246 5.69 15.21 -21.87
N ALA A 247 5.49 14.65 -23.06
CA ALA A 247 4.32 13.85 -23.37
C ALA A 247 4.21 12.62 -22.43
N TYR A 248 5.32 11.96 -22.14
CA TYR A 248 5.37 10.90 -21.11
C TYR A 248 5.05 11.43 -19.72
N ARG A 249 5.65 12.56 -19.30
CA ARG A 249 5.36 13.18 -17.99
C ARG A 249 3.87 13.42 -17.79
N PHE A 250 3.24 14.13 -18.73
CA PHE A 250 1.85 14.54 -18.57
C PHE A 250 0.88 13.37 -18.73
N ARG A 251 1.19 12.37 -19.57
CA ARG A 251 0.42 11.12 -19.61
C ARG A 251 0.55 10.33 -18.31
N GLY A 252 1.74 10.28 -17.72
CA GLY A 252 1.98 9.68 -16.42
C GLY A 252 1.17 10.33 -15.31
N MET A 253 1.13 11.66 -15.27
CA MET A 253 0.28 12.43 -14.34
C MET A 253 -1.21 12.07 -14.51
N ALA A 254 -1.70 12.00 -15.75
CA ALA A 254 -3.08 11.62 -16.03
C ALA A 254 -3.40 10.18 -15.59
N TYR A 255 -2.48 9.23 -15.79
CA TYR A 255 -2.62 7.87 -15.26
C TYR A 255 -2.65 7.83 -13.73
N SER A 256 -1.85 8.66 -13.03
CA SER A 256 -1.89 8.75 -11.57
C SER A 256 -3.26 9.23 -11.07
N VAL A 257 -3.87 10.21 -11.73
CA VAL A 257 -5.25 10.66 -11.40
C VAL A 257 -6.24 9.52 -11.55
N LYS A 258 -6.07 8.67 -12.57
CA LYS A 258 -6.88 7.47 -12.79
C LYS A 258 -6.57 6.30 -11.85
N MET A 259 -5.61 6.45 -10.92
CA MET A 259 -5.09 5.40 -10.06
C MET A 259 -4.46 4.23 -10.83
N GLU A 260 -4.07 4.45 -12.10
CA GLU A 260 -3.36 3.47 -12.93
C GLU A 260 -1.84 3.62 -12.69
N TYR A 261 -1.44 3.43 -11.43
CA TYR A 261 -0.10 3.80 -10.94
C TYR A 261 1.04 3.06 -11.64
N GLU A 262 0.86 1.81 -12.06
CA GLU A 262 1.87 1.06 -12.81
C GLU A 262 2.17 1.70 -14.17
N LYS A 263 1.13 2.22 -14.86
CA LYS A 263 1.31 2.94 -16.13
C LYS A 263 1.96 4.29 -15.91
N ALA A 264 1.57 5.01 -14.84
CA ALA A 264 2.21 6.26 -14.46
C ALA A 264 3.71 6.07 -14.19
N ILE A 265 4.09 5.03 -13.42
CA ILE A 265 5.48 4.69 -13.12
C ILE A 265 6.25 4.38 -14.41
N ALA A 266 5.65 3.64 -15.35
CA ALA A 266 6.27 3.34 -16.64
C ALA A 266 6.55 4.62 -17.45
N ASP A 267 5.56 5.52 -17.54
CA ASP A 267 5.69 6.78 -18.27
C ASP A 267 6.71 7.73 -17.63
N HIS A 268 6.67 7.94 -16.32
CA HIS A 268 7.69 8.74 -15.64
C HIS A 268 9.10 8.13 -15.77
N SER A 269 9.19 6.80 -15.82
CA SER A 269 10.47 6.14 -16.05
C SER A 269 11.03 6.40 -17.44
N GLU A 270 10.19 6.47 -18.48
CA GLU A 270 10.65 6.89 -19.81
C GLU A 270 10.96 8.38 -19.88
N ALA A 271 10.14 9.25 -19.27
CA ALA A 271 10.45 10.68 -19.18
C ALA A 271 11.84 10.91 -18.54
N ILE A 272 12.15 10.22 -17.44
CA ILE A 272 13.47 10.28 -16.77
C ILE A 272 14.60 9.78 -17.68
N LYS A 273 14.38 8.70 -18.44
CA LYS A 273 15.40 8.16 -19.36
C LYS A 273 15.72 9.14 -20.49
N LEU A 274 14.69 9.80 -21.03
CA LEU A 274 14.83 10.77 -22.12
C LEU A 274 15.47 12.07 -21.62
N LYS A 275 14.96 12.61 -20.51
CA LYS A 275 15.44 13.85 -19.91
C LYS A 275 15.20 13.83 -18.39
N PRO A 276 16.23 13.51 -17.58
CA PRO A 276 16.13 13.52 -16.13
C PRO A 276 15.68 14.88 -15.59
N ASP A 277 14.62 14.89 -14.81
CA ASP A 277 14.02 16.08 -14.21
C ASP A 277 13.42 15.72 -12.85
N TYR A 278 13.54 16.63 -11.89
CA TYR A 278 13.11 16.39 -10.51
C TYR A 278 11.60 16.16 -10.41
N LEU A 279 10.78 16.73 -11.31
CA LEU A 279 9.34 16.53 -11.32
C LEU A 279 9.00 15.07 -11.64
N ASP A 280 9.67 14.46 -12.62
CA ASP A 280 9.40 13.07 -12.97
C ASP A 280 9.81 12.10 -11.86
N TYR A 281 10.92 12.38 -11.16
CA TYR A 281 11.27 11.64 -9.95
C TYR A 281 10.21 11.81 -8.85
N TRP A 282 9.72 13.03 -8.62
CA TRP A 282 8.67 13.29 -7.63
C TRP A 282 7.35 12.57 -7.96
N PHE A 283 6.89 12.64 -9.21
CA PHE A 283 5.68 11.97 -9.64
C PHE A 283 5.81 10.44 -9.57
N ARG A 284 6.95 9.88 -10.02
CA ARG A 284 7.21 8.44 -9.90
C ARG A 284 7.28 8.00 -8.45
N ALA A 285 7.94 8.77 -7.58
CA ALA A 285 7.99 8.47 -6.15
C ALA A 285 6.59 8.41 -5.54
N SER A 286 5.73 9.37 -5.88
CA SER A 286 4.34 9.43 -5.42
C SER A 286 3.54 8.22 -5.89
N ALA A 287 3.64 7.85 -7.17
CA ALA A 287 2.98 6.65 -7.69
C ALA A 287 3.52 5.33 -7.07
N CYS A 288 4.83 5.22 -6.86
CA CYS A 288 5.43 4.10 -6.14
C CYS A 288 4.94 4.00 -4.70
N ARG A 289 4.75 5.14 -4.02
CA ARG A 289 4.23 5.20 -2.65
C ARG A 289 2.81 4.65 -2.57
N GLU A 290 1.93 5.01 -3.52
CA GLU A 290 0.56 4.49 -3.60
C GLU A 290 0.51 2.96 -3.83
N LEU A 291 1.47 2.39 -4.58
CA LEU A 291 1.61 0.94 -4.76
C LEU A 291 2.35 0.22 -3.61
N GLY A 292 2.75 0.93 -2.56
CA GLY A 292 3.54 0.38 -1.45
C GLY A 292 4.99 0.03 -1.81
N GLN A 293 5.50 0.51 -2.95
CA GLN A 293 6.88 0.34 -3.41
C GLN A 293 7.82 1.36 -2.74
N ASN A 294 7.84 1.35 -1.40
CA ASN A 294 8.51 2.35 -0.56
C ASN A 294 10.02 2.52 -0.86
N GLU A 295 10.72 1.43 -1.21
CA GLU A 295 12.15 1.49 -1.55
C GLU A 295 12.43 2.30 -2.82
N GLN A 296 11.59 2.13 -3.85
CA GLN A 296 11.73 2.90 -5.08
C GLN A 296 11.33 4.35 -4.85
N ALA A 297 10.24 4.58 -4.11
CA ALA A 297 9.80 5.93 -3.73
C ALA A 297 10.90 6.68 -3.00
N LYS A 298 11.56 6.06 -2.01
CA LYS A 298 12.67 6.64 -1.27
C LYS A 298 13.84 7.06 -2.17
N ARG A 299 14.30 6.17 -3.05
CA ARG A 299 15.38 6.48 -4.00
C ARG A 299 15.03 7.67 -4.89
N ASP A 300 13.80 7.73 -5.37
CA ASP A 300 13.35 8.82 -6.23
C ASP A 300 13.21 10.14 -5.46
N LEU A 301 12.72 10.11 -4.21
CA LEU A 301 12.69 11.30 -3.32
C LEU A 301 14.09 11.82 -3.00
N GLU A 302 15.06 10.93 -2.75
CA GLU A 302 16.46 11.31 -2.58
C GLU A 302 17.00 11.99 -3.85
N LYS A 303 16.63 11.50 -5.05
CA LYS A 303 16.97 12.15 -6.31
C LYS A 303 16.34 13.54 -6.48
N VAL A 304 15.10 13.74 -6.03
CA VAL A 304 14.48 15.08 -6.01
C VAL A 304 15.32 16.05 -5.17
N LEU A 305 15.80 15.61 -4.00
CA LEU A 305 16.61 16.44 -3.11
C LEU A 305 18.03 16.68 -3.67
N ASP A 306 18.64 15.67 -4.30
CA ASP A 306 19.95 15.77 -4.95
C ASP A 306 19.93 16.80 -6.10
N LEU A 307 18.84 16.84 -6.87
CA LEU A 307 18.66 17.79 -7.97
C LEU A 307 18.41 19.23 -7.50
N ASN A 308 18.12 19.41 -6.20
CA ASN A 308 17.97 20.70 -5.51
C ASN A 308 17.16 21.74 -6.32
N PRO A 309 15.87 21.49 -6.58
CA PRO A 309 15.04 22.40 -7.37
C PRO A 309 14.82 23.73 -6.64
N ASP A 310 14.69 24.83 -7.39
CA ASP A 310 14.28 26.14 -6.86
C ASP A 310 12.79 26.20 -6.43
N ASN A 311 12.22 25.04 -6.07
CA ASN A 311 10.86 24.87 -5.59
C ASN A 311 10.89 24.34 -4.14
N ASN A 312 10.84 25.29 -3.19
CA ASN A 312 10.87 25.00 -1.75
C ASN A 312 9.71 24.12 -1.27
N GLU A 313 8.56 24.19 -1.95
CA GLU A 313 7.39 23.39 -1.62
C GLU A 313 7.63 21.91 -1.93
N ILE A 314 8.13 21.60 -3.13
CA ILE A 314 8.47 20.23 -3.52
C ILE A 314 9.59 19.67 -2.64
N ILE A 315 10.59 20.47 -2.27
CA ILE A 315 11.63 20.05 -1.32
C ILE A 315 11.01 19.67 0.03
N SER A 316 10.09 20.50 0.54
CA SER A 316 9.41 20.24 1.82
C SER A 316 8.56 18.97 1.74
N LEU A 317 7.77 18.82 0.68
CA LEU A 317 6.93 17.64 0.45
C LEU A 317 7.78 16.36 0.34
N ALA A 318 8.89 16.41 -0.40
CA ALA A 318 9.79 15.28 -0.55
C ALA A 318 10.43 14.87 0.78
N LYS A 319 10.90 15.84 1.58
CA LYS A 319 11.44 15.58 2.93
C LYS A 319 10.40 14.97 3.85
N ASN A 320 9.17 15.48 3.82
CA ASN A 320 8.09 14.97 4.66
C ASN A 320 7.73 13.53 4.29
N MET A 321 7.53 13.25 3.01
CA MET A 321 7.21 11.90 2.52
C MET A 321 8.35 10.90 2.83
N LEU A 322 9.61 11.33 2.67
CA LEU A 322 10.78 10.51 3.01
C LEU A 322 10.83 10.20 4.51
N ASN A 323 10.55 11.18 5.37
CA ASN A 323 10.48 10.99 6.83
C ASN A 323 9.35 10.04 7.23
N GLU A 324 8.18 10.14 6.59
CA GLU A 324 7.05 9.23 6.82
C GLU A 324 7.41 7.79 6.45
N ILE A 325 7.97 7.57 5.26
CA ILE A 325 8.42 6.24 4.82
C ILE A 325 9.43 5.66 5.82
N ASN A 326 10.44 6.44 6.21
CA ASN A 326 11.47 6.01 7.17
C ASN A 326 10.87 5.69 8.55
N LYS A 327 9.90 6.48 9.01
CA LYS A 327 9.23 6.26 10.30
C LYS A 327 8.40 4.99 10.28
N GLU A 328 7.61 4.76 9.23
CA GLU A 328 6.83 3.52 9.06
C GLU A 328 7.72 2.29 8.98
N GLU A 329 8.89 2.40 8.34
CA GLU A 329 9.87 1.33 8.28
C GLU A 329 10.43 1.01 9.68
N GLN A 330 10.81 2.05 10.44
CA GLN A 330 11.28 1.88 11.83
C GLN A 330 10.20 1.27 12.72
N GLU A 331 8.95 1.72 12.61
CA GLU A 331 7.82 1.18 13.36
C GLU A 331 7.56 -0.28 13.01
N ARG A 332 7.63 -0.65 11.73
CA ARG A 332 7.49 -2.04 11.26
C ARG A 332 8.60 -2.93 11.83
N GLN A 333 9.86 -2.49 11.72
CA GLN A 333 11.01 -3.21 12.28
C GLN A 333 10.91 -3.34 13.80
N GLU A 334 10.46 -2.30 14.50
CA GLU A 334 10.25 -2.36 15.94
C GLU A 334 9.08 -3.28 16.32
N GLN A 335 7.98 -3.28 15.55
CA GLN A 335 6.85 -4.17 15.76
C GLN A 335 7.25 -5.63 15.57
N GLU A 336 8.03 -5.94 14.53
CA GLU A 336 8.61 -7.27 14.32
C GLU A 336 9.55 -7.66 15.48
N ARG A 337 10.42 -6.74 15.93
CA ARG A 337 11.29 -6.95 17.08
C ARG A 337 10.49 -7.24 18.34
N ARG A 338 9.43 -6.47 18.61
CA ARG A 338 8.51 -6.66 19.74
C ARG A 338 7.74 -7.97 19.61
N GLN A 339 7.33 -8.39 18.42
CA GLN A 339 6.70 -9.69 18.20
C GLN A 339 7.68 -10.83 18.48
N LYS A 340 8.91 -10.75 17.95
CA LYS A 340 9.99 -11.71 18.23
C LYS A 340 10.32 -11.76 19.72
N GLU A 341 10.38 -10.61 20.38
CA GLU A 341 10.63 -10.52 21.81
C GLU A 341 9.46 -11.03 22.65
N ARG A 342 8.20 -10.76 22.27
CA ARG A 342 7.01 -11.36 22.89
C ARG A 342 7.00 -12.88 22.71
N ALA A 343 7.30 -13.38 21.51
CA ALA A 343 7.44 -14.81 21.26
C ALA A 343 8.56 -15.41 22.13
N ARG A 344 9.70 -14.72 22.26
CA ARG A 344 10.81 -15.10 23.15
C ARG A 344 10.40 -15.05 24.62
N GLN A 345 9.65 -14.05 25.07
CA GLN A 345 9.17 -13.90 26.44
C GLN A 345 8.08 -14.91 26.77
N VAL A 346 7.21 -15.26 25.83
CA VAL A 346 6.27 -16.37 25.96
C VAL A 346 7.04 -17.68 26.04
N LYS A 347 8.07 -17.88 25.20
CA LYS A 347 8.97 -19.04 25.28
C LYS A 347 9.71 -19.08 26.62
N LEU A 348 10.24 -17.97 27.11
CA LEU A 348 10.92 -17.84 28.40
C LEU A 348 9.96 -18.01 29.58
N LYS A 349 8.72 -17.51 29.51
CA LYS A 349 7.68 -17.76 30.51
C LYS A 349 7.27 -19.22 30.52
N LYS A 350 7.10 -19.84 29.34
CA LYS A 350 6.91 -21.29 29.23
C LYS A 350 8.09 -22.03 29.85
N ILE A 351 9.34 -21.66 29.54
CA ILE A 351 10.55 -22.23 30.16
C ILE A 351 10.60 -21.99 31.67
N LYS A 352 10.26 -20.79 32.16
CA LYS A 352 10.30 -20.44 33.58
C LYS A 352 9.21 -21.17 34.35
N ILE A 353 8.00 -21.26 33.78
CA ILE A 353 6.91 -22.11 34.28
C ILE A 353 7.36 -23.56 34.29
N ILE A 354 7.98 -24.06 33.22
CA ILE A 354 8.55 -25.41 33.16
C ILE A 354 9.60 -25.59 34.27
N VAL A 355 10.56 -24.67 34.45
CA VAL A 355 11.61 -24.76 35.48
C VAL A 355 11.03 -24.66 36.90
N THR A 356 10.07 -23.78 37.17
CA THR A 356 9.42 -23.70 38.48
C THR A 356 8.53 -24.90 38.72
N SER A 357 7.81 -25.40 37.71
CA SER A 357 7.04 -26.63 37.78
C SER A 357 7.93 -27.85 37.85
N SER A 358 9.17 -27.82 37.34
CA SER A 358 10.19 -28.85 37.47
C SER A 358 10.93 -28.78 38.80
N LEU A 359 11.03 -27.61 39.45
CA LEU A 359 11.51 -27.47 40.83
C LEU A 359 10.44 -27.91 41.84
N ILE A 360 9.18 -27.53 41.62
CA ILE A 360 8.02 -28.03 42.36
C ILE A 360 7.83 -29.53 42.07
N ALA A 361 7.97 -29.97 40.82
CA ALA A 361 7.97 -31.38 40.49
C ALA A 361 9.21 -32.07 41.02
N ALA A 362 10.42 -31.49 41.11
CA ALA A 362 11.55 -32.11 41.79
C ALA A 362 11.29 -32.28 43.29
N ALA A 363 10.63 -31.29 43.92
CA ALA A 363 10.14 -31.40 45.29
C ALA A 363 9.05 -32.50 45.42
N ILE A 364 8.20 -32.70 44.40
CA ILE A 364 7.17 -33.76 44.33
C ILE A 364 7.71 -35.12 43.79
N ILE A 365 8.84 -35.14 43.07
CA ILE A 365 9.48 -36.32 42.44
C ILE A 365 10.29 -37.08 43.47
N THR A 366 10.61 -36.45 44.61
CA THR A 366 10.94 -37.21 45.82
C THR A 366 9.75 -38.05 46.31
N VAL A 367 8.51 -37.82 45.82
CA VAL A 367 7.26 -38.40 46.35
C VAL A 367 6.47 -39.27 45.35
N ALA A 368 6.61 -39.16 44.02
CA ALA A 368 5.71 -39.90 43.09
C ALA A 368 6.40 -40.51 41.87
N GLY A 369 6.91 -41.74 42.02
CA GLY A 369 7.03 -42.69 40.91
C GLY A 369 5.66 -43.29 40.57
N LEU A 370 5.43 -43.61 39.29
CA LEU A 370 4.21 -44.12 38.65
C LEU A 370 3.11 -43.07 38.39
N ILE A 371 2.75 -42.89 37.11
CA ILE A 371 1.45 -43.30 36.53
C ILE A 371 1.59 -43.21 34.99
N ALA A 372 1.60 -44.36 34.32
CA ALA A 372 1.08 -44.51 32.97
C ALA A 372 -0.35 -45.06 33.13
N TYR A 373 -1.34 -44.41 32.53
CA TYR A 373 -2.73 -44.86 32.61
C TYR A 373 -2.97 -45.97 31.58
N HIS A 374 -3.40 -47.15 32.04
CA HIS A 374 -3.76 -48.29 31.19
C HIS A 374 -5.24 -48.17 30.82
N SER A 375 -5.55 -47.90 29.55
CA SER A 375 -6.94 -48.01 29.02
C SER A 375 -7.27 -49.50 28.74
N GLN A 376 -8.55 -49.86 28.69
CA GLN A 376 -9.02 -51.24 28.46
C GLN A 376 -8.67 -51.83 27.07
N GLU A 377 -8.05 -51.06 26.17
CA GLU A 377 -7.81 -51.46 24.76
C GLU A 377 -6.32 -51.51 24.34
N ASN A 378 -5.38 -51.77 25.25
CA ASN A 378 -3.93 -51.77 24.94
C ASN A 378 -3.48 -50.51 24.16
N SER A 379 -4.03 -49.34 24.49
CA SER A 379 -3.58 -48.05 23.96
C SER A 379 -2.94 -47.21 25.07
N VAL A 380 -1.98 -46.35 24.73
CA VAL A 380 -1.33 -45.45 25.69
C VAL A 380 -1.41 -44.02 25.15
N VAL A 381 -1.98 -43.15 25.98
CA VAL A 381 -1.91 -41.69 25.79
C VAL A 381 -0.81 -41.16 26.68
N ILE A 382 0.21 -40.56 26.07
CA ILE A 382 1.32 -39.95 26.81
C ILE A 382 0.88 -38.57 27.28
N SER A 383 1.06 -38.29 28.57
CA SER A 383 0.70 -36.99 29.12
C SER A 383 1.49 -35.87 28.43
N HIS A 384 0.82 -34.76 28.13
CA HIS A 384 1.37 -33.58 27.44
C HIS A 384 2.58 -32.93 28.14
N GLY A 385 2.91 -33.34 29.37
CA GLY A 385 4.10 -32.91 30.12
C GLY A 385 5.33 -33.81 29.98
N VAL A 386 5.24 -34.94 29.27
CA VAL A 386 6.35 -35.87 29.05
C VAL A 386 7.25 -35.33 27.93
N THR A 387 8.51 -35.03 28.27
CA THR A 387 9.52 -34.57 27.30
C THR A 387 10.43 -35.67 26.80
N ALA A 388 10.50 -36.80 27.53
CA ALA A 388 11.33 -37.94 27.18
C ALA A 388 10.63 -39.25 27.52
N ILE A 389 10.53 -40.13 26.52
CA ILE A 389 10.14 -41.53 26.72
C ILE A 389 11.42 -42.31 26.98
N LYS A 390 11.58 -42.83 28.19
CA LYS A 390 12.81 -43.52 28.59
C LYS A 390 13.00 -44.83 27.86
N ASP A 391 14.26 -45.27 27.81
CA ASP A 391 14.67 -46.57 27.30
C ASP A 391 13.79 -47.71 27.85
N GLY A 392 13.22 -48.50 26.93
CA GLY A 392 12.36 -49.64 27.24
C GLY A 392 11.01 -49.33 27.89
N GLY A 393 10.61 -48.06 28.05
CA GLY A 393 9.48 -47.64 28.89
C GLY A 393 8.13 -48.33 28.58
N PHE A 394 7.86 -48.61 27.31
CA PHE A 394 6.64 -49.26 26.82
C PHE A 394 6.93 -50.55 26.02
N SER A 395 8.10 -51.15 26.21
CA SER A 395 8.48 -52.39 25.52
C SER A 395 7.60 -53.58 25.98
N ARG A 396 7.17 -54.42 25.04
CA ARG A 396 6.38 -55.66 25.27
C ARG A 396 5.04 -55.44 25.98
N LYS A 397 4.36 -54.33 25.70
CA LYS A 397 3.08 -53.97 26.31
C LYS A 397 1.85 -54.35 25.47
N ARG A 398 2.04 -55.01 24.33
CA ARG A 398 0.99 -55.41 23.37
C ARG A 398 0.20 -54.21 22.83
N LEU A 399 0.82 -53.03 22.79
CA LEU A 399 0.14 -51.79 22.39
C LEU A 399 -0.33 -51.85 20.95
N VAL A 400 -1.56 -51.45 20.68
CA VAL A 400 -2.12 -51.35 19.33
C VAL A 400 -2.08 -49.93 18.79
N ASP A 401 -2.07 -48.95 19.69
CA ASP A 401 -2.08 -47.53 19.39
C ASP A 401 -1.31 -46.72 20.45
N VAL A 402 -0.66 -45.63 20.01
CA VAL A 402 0.09 -44.71 20.87
C VAL A 402 -0.07 -43.30 20.32
N ASP A 403 -0.51 -42.39 21.20
CA ASP A 403 -0.54 -40.96 20.92
C ASP A 403 0.71 -40.29 21.52
N ILE A 404 1.57 -39.73 20.64
CA ILE A 404 2.79 -39.02 21.00
C ILE A 404 2.50 -37.51 20.93
N PRO A 405 2.39 -36.80 22.06
CA PRO A 405 2.08 -35.38 22.04
C PRO A 405 3.29 -34.54 21.61
N ASP A 406 3.02 -33.33 21.12
CA ASP A 406 4.01 -32.32 20.70
C ASP A 406 5.01 -31.90 21.79
N GLY A 407 4.85 -32.37 23.04
CA GLY A 407 5.80 -32.14 24.13
C GLY A 407 6.99 -33.11 24.15
N VAL A 408 6.90 -34.26 23.48
CA VAL A 408 7.95 -35.30 23.50
C VAL A 408 9.10 -34.89 22.59
N ILE A 409 10.31 -34.81 23.15
CA ILE A 409 11.53 -34.45 22.44
C ILE A 409 12.35 -35.68 22.08
N THR A 410 12.42 -36.67 22.98
CA THR A 410 13.28 -37.85 22.80
C THR A 410 12.52 -39.15 23.07
N ILE A 411 12.67 -40.12 22.18
CA ILE A 411 12.19 -41.49 22.33
C ILE A 411 13.41 -42.39 22.53
N GLY A 412 13.52 -43.00 23.71
CA GLY A 412 14.67 -43.80 24.12
C GLY A 412 14.80 -45.14 23.40
N ASN A 413 15.92 -45.81 23.61
CA ASN A 413 16.22 -47.10 23.01
C ASN A 413 15.16 -48.13 23.38
N ARG A 414 14.66 -48.88 22.39
CA ARG A 414 13.66 -49.94 22.59
C ARG A 414 12.36 -49.47 23.26
N ALA A 415 12.06 -48.17 23.28
CA ALA A 415 10.95 -47.59 24.03
C ALA A 415 9.59 -48.26 23.76
N PHE A 416 9.27 -48.57 22.50
CA PHE A 416 8.03 -49.21 22.05
C PHE A 416 8.26 -50.57 21.37
N ARG A 417 9.40 -51.22 21.65
CA ARG A 417 9.77 -52.48 20.99
C ARG A 417 8.80 -53.61 21.34
N LYS A 418 8.55 -54.53 20.39
CA LYS A 418 7.70 -55.73 20.57
C LYS A 418 6.26 -55.39 21.00
N ASN A 419 5.64 -54.44 20.31
CA ASN A 419 4.22 -54.13 20.45
C ASN A 419 3.42 -54.59 19.21
N LYS A 420 2.18 -54.13 19.05
CA LYS A 420 1.27 -54.49 17.95
C LYS A 420 0.85 -53.25 17.12
N LEU A 421 1.61 -52.16 17.19
CA LEU A 421 1.30 -50.90 16.50
C LEU A 421 1.21 -51.15 14.99
N SER A 422 0.12 -50.74 14.37
CA SER A 422 -0.08 -50.75 12.91
C SER A 422 0.24 -49.40 12.26
N SER A 423 0.14 -48.33 13.03
CA SER A 423 0.48 -46.97 12.63
C SER A 423 1.21 -46.27 13.78
N ILE A 424 1.97 -45.23 13.45
CA ILE A 424 2.49 -44.28 14.43
C ILE A 424 2.61 -42.91 13.80
N ASP A 425 2.22 -41.88 14.55
CA ASP A 425 2.41 -40.48 14.20
C ASP A 425 3.50 -39.88 15.10
N ILE A 426 4.54 -39.32 14.48
CA ILE A 426 5.72 -38.78 15.15
C ILE A 426 5.76 -37.27 14.88
N PRO A 427 5.47 -36.43 15.89
CA PRO A 427 5.38 -34.98 15.71
C PRO A 427 6.76 -34.34 15.50
N ASP A 428 6.76 -33.11 14.98
CA ASP A 428 7.96 -32.31 14.70
C ASP A 428 8.81 -32.02 15.94
N SER A 429 8.22 -32.13 17.14
CA SER A 429 8.91 -31.93 18.40
C SER A 429 9.90 -33.05 18.74
N VAL A 430 9.68 -34.26 18.20
CA VAL A 430 10.58 -35.40 18.41
C VAL A 430 11.83 -35.17 17.59
N THR A 431 12.95 -34.93 18.26
CA THR A 431 14.23 -34.66 17.61
C THR A 431 15.18 -35.84 17.65
N SER A 432 14.86 -36.89 18.42
CA SER A 432 15.71 -38.09 18.54
C SER A 432 14.90 -39.35 18.85
N ILE A 433 15.10 -40.39 18.06
CA ILE A 433 14.59 -41.76 18.31
C ILE A 433 15.77 -42.75 18.39
N GLY A 434 15.83 -43.44 19.54
CA GLY A 434 16.87 -44.40 19.86
C GLY A 434 16.75 -45.74 19.13
N GLU A 435 17.78 -46.57 19.31
CA GLU A 435 17.95 -47.85 18.63
C GLU A 435 16.77 -48.79 18.91
N SER A 436 16.22 -49.40 17.86
CA SER A 436 15.11 -50.36 17.95
C SER A 436 13.87 -49.84 18.70
N ALA A 437 13.67 -48.52 18.80
CA ALA A 437 12.57 -47.92 19.55
C ALA A 437 11.20 -48.47 19.12
N PHE A 438 10.98 -48.65 17.83
CA PHE A 438 9.74 -49.17 17.25
C PHE A 438 9.89 -50.56 16.61
N ALA A 439 11.03 -51.24 16.81
CA ALA A 439 11.28 -52.55 16.25
C ALA A 439 10.28 -53.62 16.74
N GLU A 440 10.04 -54.62 15.88
CA GLU A 440 9.12 -55.75 16.15
C GLU A 440 7.66 -55.30 16.40
N ASN A 441 7.21 -54.27 15.69
CA ASN A 441 5.80 -53.87 15.59
C ASN A 441 5.16 -54.36 14.28
N ARG A 442 3.89 -54.00 14.04
CA ARG A 442 3.11 -54.33 12.84
C ARG A 442 2.90 -53.12 11.92
N LEU A 443 3.81 -52.14 11.98
CA LEU A 443 3.66 -50.86 11.31
C LEU A 443 3.50 -51.05 9.80
N THR A 444 2.40 -50.54 9.25
CA THR A 444 2.13 -50.38 7.82
C THR A 444 1.95 -48.92 7.44
N SER A 445 1.88 -48.02 8.42
CA SER A 445 1.85 -46.57 8.25
C SER A 445 2.77 -45.89 9.26
N ILE A 446 3.55 -44.91 8.85
CA ILE A 446 4.38 -44.05 9.71
C ILE A 446 4.23 -42.62 9.20
N THR A 447 3.66 -41.74 10.03
CA THR A 447 3.69 -40.30 9.77
C THR A 447 4.87 -39.72 10.55
N ILE A 448 5.75 -38.99 9.87
CA ILE A 448 6.96 -38.44 10.47
C ILE A 448 7.10 -36.95 10.17
N GLY A 449 7.44 -36.18 11.21
CA GLY A 449 7.71 -34.75 11.13
C GLY A 449 9.05 -34.41 10.45
N SER A 450 9.26 -33.11 10.22
CA SER A 450 10.34 -32.57 9.38
C SER A 450 11.73 -32.58 10.03
N ASN A 451 11.79 -32.64 11.36
CA ASN A 451 13.04 -32.55 12.14
C ASN A 451 13.35 -33.83 12.94
N VAL A 452 12.71 -34.95 12.59
CA VAL A 452 12.83 -36.20 13.34
C VAL A 452 14.11 -36.93 12.93
N ALA A 453 15.12 -36.89 13.80
CA ALA A 453 16.31 -37.73 13.64
C ALA A 453 16.15 -39.07 14.36
N PHE A 454 16.64 -40.14 13.75
CA PHE A 454 16.63 -41.47 14.35
C PHE A 454 17.86 -42.28 13.98
N THR A 455 18.26 -43.17 14.89
CA THR A 455 19.37 -44.10 14.65
C THR A 455 19.02 -45.18 13.62
N ASP A 456 20.02 -45.71 12.92
CA ASP A 456 19.82 -46.86 12.03
C ASP A 456 19.22 -48.04 12.81
N GLY A 457 18.16 -48.66 12.28
CA GLY A 457 17.39 -49.71 12.95
C GLY A 457 16.42 -49.25 14.04
N ALA A 458 16.03 -47.97 14.08
CA ALA A 458 14.98 -47.48 14.99
C ALA A 458 13.64 -48.22 14.82
N PHE A 459 13.30 -48.65 13.59
CA PHE A 459 12.08 -49.37 13.24
C PHE A 459 12.33 -50.83 12.82
N ASP A 460 13.52 -51.15 12.28
CA ASP A 460 13.95 -52.48 11.79
C ASP A 460 12.87 -53.18 10.92
N ASN A 461 12.26 -52.40 10.02
CA ASN A 461 11.16 -52.88 9.20
C ASN A 461 11.27 -52.46 7.71
N GLY A 462 12.40 -51.87 7.33
CA GLY A 462 12.69 -51.37 5.98
C GLY A 462 12.22 -49.94 5.71
N PHE A 463 11.59 -49.27 6.70
CA PHE A 463 11.20 -47.87 6.61
C PHE A 463 12.41 -46.96 6.46
N GLU A 464 13.48 -47.23 7.19
CA GLU A 464 14.70 -46.40 7.22
C GLU A 464 15.31 -46.24 5.82
N ASN A 465 15.36 -47.32 5.04
CA ASN A 465 15.83 -47.29 3.66
C ASN A 465 14.93 -46.42 2.77
N ALA A 466 13.61 -46.52 2.93
CA ALA A 466 12.68 -45.73 2.14
C ALA A 466 12.69 -44.25 2.54
N TYR A 467 12.85 -43.94 3.82
CA TYR A 467 13.01 -42.59 4.33
C TYR A 467 14.29 -41.95 3.77
N ALA A 468 15.42 -42.68 3.77
CA ALA A 468 16.67 -42.23 3.17
C ALA A 468 16.55 -42.01 1.65
N VAL A 469 15.96 -42.96 0.92
CA VAL A 469 15.78 -42.85 -0.54
C VAL A 469 14.83 -41.71 -0.94
N ASN A 470 13.89 -41.33 -0.07
CA ASN A 470 12.97 -40.21 -0.31
C ASN A 470 13.45 -38.89 0.34
N GLY A 471 14.75 -38.74 0.54
CA GLY A 471 15.36 -37.46 0.93
C GLY A 471 15.10 -37.06 2.38
N MET A 472 14.75 -38.00 3.26
CA MET A 472 14.51 -37.76 4.69
C MET A 472 13.43 -36.71 4.96
N GLY A 473 12.46 -36.58 4.06
CA GLY A 473 11.37 -35.61 4.16
C GLY A 473 10.23 -36.09 5.06
N ALA A 474 9.52 -35.13 5.65
CA ALA A 474 8.28 -35.36 6.38
C ALA A 474 7.20 -36.05 5.52
N GLY A 475 6.20 -36.62 6.17
CA GLY A 475 4.99 -37.12 5.53
C GLY A 475 4.60 -38.53 5.97
N THR A 476 3.62 -39.09 5.26
CA THR A 476 3.04 -40.38 5.61
C THR A 476 3.60 -41.47 4.70
N TYR A 477 4.36 -42.39 5.30
CA TYR A 477 4.92 -43.54 4.63
C TYR A 477 4.03 -44.75 4.88
N THR A 478 3.62 -45.43 3.81
CA THR A 478 2.74 -46.60 3.89
C THR A 478 3.32 -47.79 3.14
N ARG A 479 3.04 -49.01 3.61
CA ARG A 479 3.37 -50.26 2.91
C ARG A 479 2.18 -51.24 2.95
N PRO A 480 2.03 -52.12 1.95
CA PRO A 480 0.85 -52.98 1.83
C PRO A 480 0.75 -54.09 2.88
N ASN A 481 1.85 -54.50 3.52
CA ASN A 481 1.83 -55.52 4.58
C ASN A 481 3.13 -55.47 5.42
N THR A 482 3.21 -56.29 6.46
CA THR A 482 4.34 -56.32 7.41
C THR A 482 5.54 -57.15 6.95
N LYS A 483 5.54 -57.73 5.74
CA LYS A 483 6.67 -58.52 5.25
C LYS A 483 7.89 -57.60 5.04
N LYS A 484 9.08 -58.08 5.44
CA LYS A 484 10.33 -57.28 5.37
C LYS A 484 10.69 -56.77 3.97
N ASN A 485 10.23 -57.44 2.91
CA ASN A 485 10.47 -57.03 1.52
C ASN A 485 9.38 -56.10 0.95
N SER A 486 8.40 -55.70 1.76
CA SER A 486 7.34 -54.79 1.33
C SER A 486 7.88 -53.37 1.18
N VAL A 487 7.65 -52.75 0.02
CA VAL A 487 8.12 -51.41 -0.31
C VAL A 487 7.26 -50.36 0.39
N TRP A 488 7.92 -49.41 1.06
CA TRP A 488 7.27 -48.23 1.62
C TRP A 488 7.10 -47.15 0.54
N THR A 489 5.96 -46.49 0.55
CA THR A 489 5.57 -45.40 -0.36
C THR A 489 5.24 -44.16 0.45
N VAL A 490 5.72 -43.01 0.01
CA VAL A 490 5.52 -41.73 0.71
C VAL A 490 4.41 -40.91 0.07
N TRP A 491 3.60 -40.27 0.92
CA TRP A 491 2.45 -39.46 0.56
C TRP A 491 2.53 -38.08 1.22
N TYR A 492 2.12 -37.06 0.48
CA TYR A 492 1.84 -35.70 0.96
C TYR A 492 0.42 -35.35 0.55
N ASP A 493 -0.47 -35.18 1.53
CA ASP A 493 -1.92 -35.11 1.29
C ASP A 493 -2.38 -36.27 0.37
N ASN A 494 -2.88 -35.95 -0.83
CA ASN A 494 -3.35 -36.95 -1.79
C ASN A 494 -2.29 -37.39 -2.83
N PHE A 495 -1.06 -36.91 -2.71
CA PHE A 495 0.00 -37.10 -3.69
C PHE A 495 1.02 -38.13 -3.23
N ARG A 496 1.15 -39.23 -3.97
CA ARG A 496 2.29 -40.13 -3.85
C ARG A 496 3.45 -39.52 -4.61
N TYR A 497 4.62 -39.43 -3.98
CA TYR A 497 5.78 -38.79 -4.59
C TYR A 497 7.06 -39.60 -4.44
N ARG A 498 8.08 -39.21 -5.20
CA ARG A 498 9.48 -39.64 -5.04
C ARG A 498 10.35 -38.40 -5.00
N ASN A 499 11.26 -38.34 -4.04
CA ASN A 499 12.28 -37.29 -3.97
C ASN A 499 13.58 -37.80 -4.59
N ASN A 500 14.01 -37.20 -5.70
CA ASN A 500 15.29 -37.48 -6.35
C ASN A 500 16.23 -36.29 -6.09
N GLU A 501 17.03 -36.37 -5.02
CA GLU A 501 18.04 -35.35 -4.68
C GLU A 501 17.49 -33.91 -4.60
N GLY A 502 16.34 -33.75 -3.95
CA GLY A 502 15.66 -32.46 -3.77
C GLY A 502 14.65 -32.13 -4.87
N ASN A 503 14.50 -32.98 -5.89
CA ASN A 503 13.52 -32.78 -6.96
C ASN A 503 12.37 -33.78 -6.81
N ILE A 504 11.16 -33.26 -6.59
CA ILE A 504 9.98 -34.08 -6.36
C ILE A 504 9.34 -34.49 -7.69
N THR A 505 9.09 -35.78 -7.84
CA THR A 505 8.25 -36.35 -8.90
C THR A 505 6.97 -36.90 -8.30
N ILE A 506 5.80 -36.42 -8.73
CA ILE A 506 4.51 -37.03 -8.36
C ILE A 506 4.36 -38.34 -9.14
N THR A 507 4.14 -39.44 -8.43
CA THR A 507 4.06 -40.80 -8.98
C THR A 507 2.70 -41.46 -8.78
N GLY A 508 1.76 -40.81 -8.09
CA GLY A 508 0.40 -41.30 -7.93
C GLY A 508 -0.50 -40.29 -7.22
N TYR A 509 -1.80 -40.49 -7.34
CA TYR A 509 -2.82 -39.65 -6.72
C TYR A 509 -3.99 -40.51 -6.23
N ASN A 510 -4.41 -40.31 -4.98
CA ASN A 510 -5.54 -41.01 -4.36
C ASN A 510 -6.72 -40.08 -4.01
N GLY A 511 -6.62 -38.78 -4.34
CA GLY A 511 -7.71 -37.82 -4.13
C GLY A 511 -8.87 -37.99 -5.11
N GLY A 512 -9.93 -37.21 -4.87
CA GLY A 512 -11.16 -37.20 -5.66
C GLY A 512 -11.03 -36.46 -7.00
N GLY A 513 -12.15 -36.38 -7.73
CA GLY A 513 -12.28 -35.58 -8.95
C GLY A 513 -12.60 -34.11 -8.68
N GLY A 514 -12.97 -33.37 -9.73
CA GLY A 514 -13.19 -31.93 -9.66
C GLY A 514 -11.94 -31.12 -9.98
N GLU A 515 -11.69 -30.05 -9.23
CA GLU A 515 -10.55 -29.16 -9.44
C GLU A 515 -9.29 -29.75 -8.80
N LEU A 516 -8.19 -29.80 -9.55
CA LEU A 516 -6.90 -30.31 -9.08
C LEU A 516 -5.86 -29.18 -9.09
N GLU A 517 -5.31 -28.89 -7.92
CA GLU A 517 -4.14 -28.03 -7.76
C GLU A 517 -2.90 -28.87 -7.49
N ILE A 518 -1.87 -28.70 -8.32
CA ILE A 518 -0.57 -29.34 -8.14
C ILE A 518 0.36 -28.31 -7.49
N PRO A 519 0.88 -28.58 -6.28
CA PRO A 519 1.66 -27.60 -5.54
C PRO A 519 3.02 -27.32 -6.19
N ASP A 520 3.56 -26.13 -5.92
CA ASP A 520 4.92 -25.75 -6.33
C ASP A 520 6.00 -26.56 -5.58
N GLU A 521 5.73 -26.91 -4.33
CA GLU A 521 6.68 -27.58 -3.45
C GLU A 521 5.99 -28.64 -2.60
N ILE A 522 6.70 -29.73 -2.30
CA ILE A 522 6.32 -30.72 -1.28
C ILE A 522 7.49 -30.80 -0.30
N ASN A 523 7.23 -30.47 0.97
CA ASN A 523 8.24 -30.43 2.04
C ASN A 523 9.48 -29.61 1.64
N GLU A 524 9.29 -28.35 1.23
CA GLU A 524 10.36 -27.42 0.82
C GLU A 524 11.18 -27.87 -0.41
N ASN A 525 10.77 -28.94 -1.08
CA ASN A 525 11.42 -29.45 -2.29
C ASN A 525 10.52 -29.19 -3.51
N PRO A 526 11.05 -28.63 -4.61
CA PRO A 526 10.26 -28.30 -5.80
C PRO A 526 9.63 -29.53 -6.47
N VAL A 527 8.36 -29.42 -6.85
CA VAL A 527 7.66 -30.41 -7.69
C VAL A 527 8.06 -30.22 -9.14
N THR A 528 9.10 -30.93 -9.58
CA THR A 528 9.68 -30.74 -10.91
C THR A 528 9.05 -31.61 -11.98
N ALA A 529 8.38 -32.70 -11.61
CA ALA A 529 7.85 -33.67 -12.57
C ALA A 529 6.53 -34.33 -12.13
N ILE A 530 5.70 -34.64 -13.12
CA ILE A 530 4.50 -35.49 -12.97
C ILE A 530 4.74 -36.77 -13.78
N GLY A 531 4.63 -37.93 -13.14
CA GLY A 531 4.80 -39.22 -13.80
C GLY A 531 3.68 -39.59 -14.78
N GLU A 532 3.88 -40.67 -15.51
CA GLU A 532 2.88 -41.21 -16.43
C GLU A 532 1.65 -41.75 -15.69
N ASN A 533 0.46 -41.55 -16.27
CA ASN A 533 -0.83 -42.07 -15.76
C ASN A 533 -1.21 -41.66 -14.32
N VAL A 534 -0.51 -40.71 -13.70
CA VAL A 534 -0.65 -40.35 -12.28
C VAL A 534 -2.08 -39.99 -11.88
N PHE A 535 -2.74 -39.19 -12.71
CA PHE A 535 -4.09 -38.68 -12.51
C PHE A 535 -5.11 -39.34 -13.44
N ARG A 536 -4.80 -40.51 -14.00
CA ARG A 536 -5.69 -41.17 -14.98
C ARG A 536 -7.01 -41.62 -14.35
N ASN A 537 -8.13 -41.37 -15.04
CA ASN A 537 -9.49 -41.76 -14.65
C ASN A 537 -9.92 -41.27 -13.25
N LYS A 538 -9.65 -40.01 -12.92
CA LYS A 538 -9.93 -39.40 -11.61
C LYS A 538 -11.14 -38.48 -11.58
N GLN A 539 -11.86 -38.32 -12.70
CA GLN A 539 -13.00 -37.40 -12.82
C GLN A 539 -12.61 -35.93 -12.58
N ILE A 540 -11.37 -35.55 -12.93
CA ILE A 540 -10.87 -34.17 -12.79
C ILE A 540 -11.49 -33.29 -13.89
N THR A 541 -11.92 -32.08 -13.54
CA THR A 541 -12.58 -31.10 -14.44
C THR A 541 -11.68 -29.91 -14.78
N SER A 542 -10.78 -29.53 -13.89
CA SER A 542 -9.80 -28.46 -14.10
C SER A 542 -8.47 -28.80 -13.43
N VAL A 543 -7.36 -28.31 -14.00
CA VAL A 543 -6.01 -28.55 -13.47
C VAL A 543 -5.23 -27.23 -13.40
N ALA A 544 -4.72 -26.88 -12.23
CA ALA A 544 -3.72 -25.84 -12.04
C ALA A 544 -2.37 -26.49 -11.73
N ILE A 545 -1.39 -26.30 -12.61
CA ILE A 545 -0.05 -26.89 -12.44
C ILE A 545 0.89 -25.84 -11.85
N GLY A 546 1.56 -26.19 -10.74
CA GLY A 546 2.58 -25.37 -10.11
C GLY A 546 3.71 -24.98 -11.06
N ASN A 547 4.21 -23.75 -10.91
CA ASN A 547 5.27 -23.12 -11.70
C ASN A 547 6.61 -23.88 -11.66
N SER A 548 6.89 -24.68 -10.65
CA SER A 548 8.11 -25.50 -10.55
C SER A 548 8.11 -26.73 -11.45
N VAL A 549 6.94 -27.14 -11.98
CA VAL A 549 6.81 -28.33 -12.82
C VAL A 549 7.45 -28.09 -14.18
N SER A 550 8.46 -28.89 -14.51
CA SER A 550 9.20 -28.83 -15.77
C SER A 550 8.86 -29.95 -16.74
N SER A 551 8.28 -31.05 -16.26
CA SER A 551 7.92 -32.20 -17.10
C SER A 551 6.62 -32.90 -16.66
N ILE A 552 5.85 -33.35 -17.65
CA ILE A 552 4.58 -34.08 -17.43
C ILE A 552 4.59 -35.33 -18.29
N GLY A 553 4.47 -36.50 -17.65
CA GLY A 553 4.48 -37.79 -18.31
C GLY A 553 3.29 -38.00 -19.26
N ALA A 554 3.45 -38.95 -20.18
CA ALA A 554 2.39 -39.36 -21.09
C ALA A 554 1.15 -39.85 -20.33
N ASN A 555 -0.03 -39.52 -20.85
CA ASN A 555 -1.32 -39.90 -20.27
C ASN A 555 -1.51 -39.50 -18.79
N ALA A 556 -0.72 -38.56 -18.25
CA ALA A 556 -0.78 -38.15 -16.85
C ALA A 556 -2.21 -37.84 -16.39
N PHE A 557 -3.02 -37.20 -17.24
CA PHE A 557 -4.40 -36.82 -16.96
C PHE A 557 -5.42 -37.50 -17.88
N ALA A 558 -5.08 -38.64 -18.48
CA ALA A 558 -5.99 -39.31 -19.42
C ALA A 558 -7.31 -39.79 -18.76
N GLY A 559 -8.40 -39.76 -19.52
CA GLY A 559 -9.71 -40.25 -19.04
C GLY A 559 -10.36 -39.37 -17.96
N ASN A 560 -10.01 -38.09 -17.92
CA ASN A 560 -10.66 -37.09 -17.08
C ASN A 560 -11.62 -36.19 -17.89
N GLN A 561 -12.34 -35.31 -17.19
CA GLN A 561 -13.31 -34.38 -17.75
C GLN A 561 -12.74 -32.95 -17.91
N ILE A 562 -11.44 -32.85 -18.20
CA ILE A 562 -10.72 -31.56 -18.17
C ILE A 562 -11.18 -30.65 -19.30
N THR A 563 -11.72 -29.48 -18.93
CA THR A 563 -12.06 -28.38 -19.86
C THR A 563 -11.12 -27.20 -19.72
N SER A 564 -10.29 -27.19 -18.66
CA SER A 564 -9.49 -26.04 -18.24
C SER A 564 -8.17 -26.51 -17.64
N ILE A 565 -7.04 -26.08 -18.18
CA ILE A 565 -5.70 -26.43 -17.67
C ILE A 565 -4.74 -25.25 -17.73
N ARG A 566 -4.12 -24.92 -16.59
CA ARG A 566 -3.06 -23.92 -16.49
C ARG A 566 -1.71 -24.60 -16.64
N ILE A 567 -0.95 -24.22 -17.68
CA ILE A 567 0.40 -24.73 -17.94
C ILE A 567 1.42 -23.64 -17.57
N PRO A 568 2.44 -23.94 -16.74
CA PRO A 568 3.51 -23.00 -16.43
C PRO A 568 4.53 -22.86 -17.58
N ALA A 569 5.53 -21.99 -17.41
CA ALA A 569 6.54 -21.77 -18.43
C ALA A 569 7.48 -22.97 -18.56
N ASN A 570 7.91 -23.26 -19.80
CA ASN A 570 8.96 -24.23 -20.10
C ASN A 570 8.64 -25.70 -19.74
N VAL A 571 7.36 -26.10 -19.73
CA VAL A 571 6.97 -27.51 -19.50
C VAL A 571 7.23 -28.37 -20.73
N THR A 572 7.91 -29.49 -20.50
CA THR A 572 8.02 -30.58 -21.47
C THR A 572 6.86 -31.57 -21.28
N LEU A 573 6.03 -31.72 -22.31
CA LEU A 573 4.95 -32.71 -22.32
C LEU A 573 5.47 -34.04 -22.88
N GLY A 574 5.21 -35.13 -22.17
CA GLY A 574 5.56 -36.49 -22.59
C GLY A 574 4.90 -36.84 -23.92
N SER A 575 5.69 -37.40 -24.83
CA SER A 575 5.24 -37.83 -26.16
C SER A 575 5.17 -39.35 -26.24
N SER A 576 3.97 -39.92 -26.20
CA SER A 576 3.71 -41.29 -26.64
C SER A 576 2.71 -41.25 -27.80
N GLY A 577 3.18 -40.94 -29.01
CA GLY A 577 2.30 -40.85 -30.21
C GLY A 577 1.21 -39.77 -30.10
N ASP A 578 0.03 -40.05 -30.66
CA ASP A 578 -1.15 -39.16 -30.70
C ASP A 578 -1.74 -38.82 -29.30
N ASP A 579 -1.19 -39.37 -28.21
CA ASP A 579 -1.92 -39.49 -26.93
C ASP A 579 -1.64 -38.39 -25.89
N GLY A 580 -0.60 -37.57 -26.05
CA GLY A 580 -0.33 -36.41 -25.20
C GLY A 580 -0.48 -36.60 -23.67
N ILE A 581 -0.67 -35.50 -22.92
CA ILE A 581 -0.87 -35.58 -21.45
C ILE A 581 -2.32 -35.86 -21.04
N LEU A 582 -3.29 -35.55 -21.90
CA LEU A 582 -4.73 -35.73 -21.64
C LEU A 582 -5.32 -37.00 -22.28
N GLY A 583 -4.52 -37.80 -22.97
CA GLY A 583 -4.97 -38.97 -23.72
C GLY A 583 -5.37 -38.65 -25.17
N ARG A 584 -5.58 -39.73 -25.93
CA ARG A 584 -5.91 -39.71 -27.36
C ARG A 584 -7.14 -38.88 -27.68
N GLY A 585 -7.07 -38.15 -28.80
CA GLY A 585 -8.24 -37.47 -29.37
C GLY A 585 -8.69 -36.20 -28.63
N THR A 586 -7.89 -35.68 -27.69
CA THR A 586 -8.21 -34.46 -26.94
C THR A 586 -7.75 -33.18 -27.64
N GLY A 587 -6.82 -33.27 -28.60
CA GLY A 587 -6.25 -32.12 -29.32
C GLY A 587 -5.31 -31.23 -28.50
N PHE A 588 -5.11 -31.51 -27.21
CA PHE A 588 -4.40 -30.60 -26.29
C PHE A 588 -2.91 -30.41 -26.64
N ASN A 589 -2.14 -31.51 -26.79
CA ASN A 589 -0.72 -31.41 -27.11
C ASN A 589 -0.47 -30.68 -28.45
N GLY A 590 -1.36 -30.89 -29.43
CA GLY A 590 -1.33 -30.14 -30.69
C GLY A 590 -1.58 -28.65 -30.48
N ALA A 591 -2.58 -28.29 -29.69
CA ALA A 591 -2.84 -26.89 -29.36
C ALA A 591 -1.69 -26.23 -28.57
N TYR A 592 -1.10 -26.92 -27.59
CA TYR A 592 0.07 -26.45 -26.87
C TYR A 592 1.27 -26.23 -27.81
N GLY A 593 1.50 -27.16 -28.73
CA GLY A 593 2.53 -27.04 -29.78
C GLY A 593 2.28 -25.85 -30.71
N ASN A 594 1.07 -25.72 -31.26
CA ASN A 594 0.67 -24.64 -32.17
C ASN A 594 0.75 -23.25 -31.52
N ASN A 595 0.56 -23.16 -30.20
CA ASN A 595 0.73 -21.93 -29.43
C ASN A 595 2.19 -21.65 -29.05
N GLY A 596 3.17 -22.34 -29.67
CA GLY A 596 4.58 -22.14 -29.43
C GLY A 596 5.05 -22.62 -28.06
N ARG A 597 4.37 -23.61 -27.46
CA ARG A 597 4.68 -24.17 -26.13
C ARG A 597 4.74 -23.12 -25.02
N ARG A 598 3.83 -22.14 -25.08
CA ARG A 598 3.77 -21.02 -24.14
C ARG A 598 2.97 -21.39 -22.89
N ALA A 599 3.43 -20.90 -21.74
CA ALA A 599 2.65 -20.90 -20.50
C ALA A 599 1.29 -20.24 -20.71
N GLY A 600 0.28 -20.56 -19.90
CA GLY A 600 -0.99 -19.85 -19.93
C GLY A 600 -2.17 -20.77 -19.61
N MET A 601 -3.36 -20.18 -19.71
CA MET A 601 -4.59 -20.89 -19.44
C MET A 601 -5.14 -21.47 -20.74
N TYR A 602 -5.26 -22.77 -20.82
CA TYR A 602 -5.84 -23.46 -21.97
C TYR A 602 -7.26 -23.92 -21.62
N THR A 603 -8.22 -23.54 -22.45
CA THR A 603 -9.64 -23.86 -22.24
C THR A 603 -10.27 -24.47 -23.48
N ARG A 604 -11.23 -25.38 -23.30
CA ARG A 604 -12.11 -25.90 -24.36
C ARG A 604 -13.57 -25.88 -23.91
N PRO A 605 -14.55 -25.76 -24.82
CA PRO A 605 -15.96 -25.61 -24.44
C PRO A 605 -16.56 -26.80 -23.69
N ASN A 606 -16.14 -28.03 -24.02
CA ASN A 606 -16.57 -29.26 -23.38
C ASN A 606 -15.57 -30.39 -23.70
N THR A 607 -15.76 -31.56 -23.08
CA THR A 607 -14.86 -32.71 -23.19
C THR A 607 -14.81 -33.35 -24.58
N ASN A 608 -15.83 -33.12 -25.42
CA ASN A 608 -15.90 -33.60 -26.81
C ASN A 608 -15.16 -32.69 -27.80
N SER A 609 -14.83 -31.46 -27.41
CA SER A 609 -14.08 -30.52 -28.26
C SER A 609 -12.58 -30.88 -28.29
N THR A 610 -12.00 -30.85 -29.49
CA THR A 610 -10.56 -30.91 -29.72
C THR A 610 -9.92 -29.52 -29.86
N GLN A 611 -10.75 -28.46 -29.92
CA GLN A 611 -10.31 -27.08 -30.06
C GLN A 611 -10.03 -26.47 -28.69
N TRP A 612 -8.77 -26.06 -28.48
CA TRP A 612 -8.31 -25.40 -27.28
C TRP A 612 -7.91 -23.96 -27.57
N THR A 613 -8.34 -23.05 -26.71
CA THR A 613 -7.99 -21.62 -26.74
C THR A 613 -7.04 -21.32 -25.59
N ARG A 614 -5.91 -20.66 -25.90
CA ARG A 614 -4.99 -20.11 -24.90
C ARG A 614 -5.43 -18.68 -24.53
N ARG A 615 -5.56 -18.41 -23.24
CA ARG A 615 -5.73 -17.06 -22.66
C ARG A 615 -4.50 -16.70 -21.84
#